data_AF-A0A8X6IER6-F1
#
_entry.id   AF-A0A8X6IER6-F1
#
_cell.length_a   1.000
_cell.length_b   1.000
_cell.length_c   1.000
_cell.angle_alpha   90.00
_cell.angle_beta   90.00
_cell.angle_gamma   90.00
#
_symmetry.space_group_name_H-M   'P 1'
#
loop_
_entity.id
_entity.type
_entity.pdbx_description
1 polymer ?
#
loop_
_entity_poly.entity_id
_entity_poly.type
_entity_poly.pdbx_seq_one_letter_code
_entity_poly.pdbx_strand_id
1 'polypeptide(L)'
;MNLLEEWYFHTPDVNLSFWKDIFDVRLCLLQRLCFCLSEIPSKDEASIWKMKCMAKSTYITTQMYLAKMYLLQGFSEECLNQLNHIKTSIMDVQILQLYMESILLAVKQHYKDKAKVKSLLDKASHFLKLKRQNLTNNKEEIMFIIYGKMISTLQIENDVAKNAFLQPYHNITGWSIGWIFCGKYFQNIYTTRNEKRALALAMECFVKACRYKNGSDNKELLSRILWIISYEDSSLSLSNTFISNGGEDIPISCWLPWIPQLLTTILRTSTCNLSFLLHAIGNKYPNSLFFLLHIFLKKIASKPKKRKLVKCFKQILSDLKIKYPGLCRSLKNISNEFLILSWNIHPDVHNILKKIESEICDILFQSVTKQTDVDIVSKITDVFLKRFSNMEEIRDENVEFIVKFIHR
;
A
#
# COMPACT_ATOMS: atom_id res chain seq x y z
N MET A 1 -7.47 -33.06 -14.76
CA MET A 1 -7.46 -31.92 -13.83
C MET A 1 -7.42 -32.47 -12.42
N ASN A 2 -6.46 -32.05 -11.60
CA ASN A 2 -6.38 -32.49 -10.20
C ASN A 2 -7.44 -31.73 -9.40
N LEU A 3 -8.45 -32.45 -8.87
CA LEU A 3 -9.49 -31.89 -7.99
C LEU A 3 -8.89 -31.03 -6.85
N LEU A 4 -7.73 -31.46 -6.33
CA LEU A 4 -6.99 -30.75 -5.28
C LEU A 4 -6.41 -29.40 -5.75
N GLU A 5 -6.01 -29.29 -7.02
CA GLU A 5 -5.55 -28.03 -7.61
C GLU A 5 -6.73 -27.08 -7.82
N GLU A 6 -7.87 -27.56 -8.29
CA GLU A 6 -9.08 -26.74 -8.41
C GLU A 6 -9.57 -26.22 -7.06
N TRP A 7 -9.54 -27.04 -6.01
CA TRP A 7 -9.88 -26.58 -4.65
C TRP A 7 -8.90 -25.54 -4.12
N TYR A 8 -7.65 -25.58 -4.56
CA TYR A 8 -6.63 -24.60 -4.20
C TYR A 8 -6.88 -23.25 -4.91
N PHE A 9 -7.22 -23.25 -6.19
CA PHE A 9 -7.50 -22.03 -6.95
C PHE A 9 -8.88 -21.43 -6.66
N HIS A 10 -9.87 -22.25 -6.35
CA HIS A 10 -11.22 -21.81 -5.96
C HIS A 10 -11.34 -21.71 -4.44
N THR A 11 -10.61 -20.74 -3.89
CA THR A 11 -10.85 -20.25 -2.54
C THR A 11 -11.66 -18.95 -2.59
N PRO A 12 -12.60 -18.78 -1.66
CA PRO A 12 -13.59 -17.72 -1.73
C PRO A 12 -13.22 -16.41 -1.02
N ASP A 13 -13.94 -15.35 -1.36
CA ASP A 13 -13.85 -14.06 -0.69
C ASP A 13 -14.67 -13.99 0.62
N VAL A 14 -13.95 -13.65 1.69
CA VAL A 14 -14.24 -12.97 2.99
C VAL A 14 -15.50 -13.33 3.83
N ASN A 15 -16.57 -13.93 3.29
CA ASN A 15 -17.81 -14.20 4.04
C ASN A 15 -17.79 -15.51 4.85
N LEU A 16 -17.48 -15.46 6.16
CA LEU A 16 -17.36 -16.66 7.01
C LEU A 16 -18.58 -17.59 7.02
N SER A 17 -19.81 -17.06 7.05
CA SER A 17 -21.00 -17.88 7.35
C SER A 17 -21.23 -18.96 6.29
N PHE A 18 -21.09 -18.60 5.02
CA PHE A 18 -21.22 -19.54 3.92
C PHE A 18 -19.97 -20.41 3.74
N TRP A 19 -18.78 -19.86 4.00
CA TRP A 19 -17.53 -20.54 3.71
C TRP A 19 -17.05 -21.48 4.82
N LYS A 20 -17.49 -21.27 6.07
CA LYS A 20 -17.16 -22.16 7.18
C LYS A 20 -17.62 -23.59 6.90
N ASP A 21 -18.88 -23.77 6.49
CA ASP A 21 -19.42 -25.10 6.19
C ASP A 21 -18.65 -25.79 5.06
N ILE A 22 -18.29 -25.04 4.01
CA ILE A 22 -17.50 -25.53 2.89
C ILE A 22 -16.08 -25.93 3.33
N PHE A 23 -15.43 -25.10 4.15
CA PHE A 23 -14.10 -25.41 4.68
C PHE A 23 -14.15 -26.61 5.63
N ASP A 24 -15.13 -26.72 6.52
CA ASP A 24 -15.27 -27.83 7.46
C ASP A 24 -15.47 -29.16 6.71
N VAL A 25 -16.30 -29.17 5.65
CA VAL A 25 -16.47 -30.33 4.77
C VAL A 25 -15.18 -30.66 4.03
N ARG A 26 -14.50 -29.66 3.44
CA ARG A 26 -13.20 -29.85 2.76
C ARG A 26 -12.15 -30.44 3.71
N LEU A 27 -12.09 -29.94 4.94
CA LEU A 27 -11.16 -30.42 5.96
C LEU A 27 -11.46 -31.87 6.36
N CYS A 28 -12.73 -32.22 6.58
CA CYS A 28 -13.12 -33.61 6.87
C CYS A 28 -12.73 -34.57 5.74
N LEU A 29 -12.95 -34.18 4.49
CA LEU A 29 -12.57 -34.97 3.32
C LEU A 29 -11.06 -35.13 3.21
N LEU A 30 -10.30 -34.05 3.40
CA LEU A 30 -8.84 -34.07 3.34
C LEU A 30 -8.22 -34.87 4.49
N GLN A 31 -8.77 -34.79 5.71
CA GLN A 31 -8.34 -35.62 6.83
C GLN A 31 -8.53 -37.11 6.53
N ARG A 32 -9.70 -37.47 5.99
CA ARG A 32 -9.99 -38.86 5.60
C ARG A 32 -9.08 -39.33 4.47
N LEU A 33 -8.81 -38.48 3.48
CA LEU A 33 -7.85 -38.78 2.41
C LEU A 33 -6.43 -38.98 2.96
N CYS A 34 -5.95 -38.11 3.86
CA CYS A 34 -4.66 -38.29 4.50
C CYS A 34 -4.58 -39.59 5.30
N PHE A 35 -5.66 -39.96 6.01
CA PHE A 35 -5.75 -41.22 6.74
C PHE A 35 -5.67 -42.43 5.80
N CYS A 36 -6.53 -42.50 4.77
CA CYS A 36 -6.52 -43.60 3.81
C CYS A 36 -5.17 -43.72 3.08
N LEU A 37 -4.55 -42.60 2.70
CA LEU A 37 -3.24 -42.60 2.07
C LEU A 37 -2.13 -43.06 3.03
N SER A 38 -2.30 -42.94 4.36
CA SER A 38 -1.32 -43.43 5.34
C SER A 38 -1.30 -44.96 5.43
N GLU A 39 -2.44 -45.61 5.22
CA GLU A 39 -2.61 -47.07 5.32
C GLU A 39 -2.11 -47.84 4.08
N ILE A 40 -1.88 -47.16 2.95
CA ILE A 40 -1.42 -47.80 1.71
C ILE A 40 0.06 -48.20 1.84
N PRO A 41 0.40 -49.51 1.71
CA PRO A 41 1.78 -49.99 1.77
C PRO A 41 2.60 -49.51 0.56
N SER A 42 3.87 -49.24 0.82
CA SER A 42 4.88 -48.62 -0.06
C SER A 42 5.32 -49.52 -1.23
N LYS A 43 4.40 -49.89 -2.13
CA LYS A 43 4.74 -50.69 -3.32
C LYS A 43 4.93 -49.85 -4.58
N ASP A 44 4.29 -48.68 -4.67
CA ASP A 44 4.51 -47.67 -5.72
C ASP A 44 5.04 -46.36 -5.12
N GLU A 45 6.35 -46.25 -4.92
CA GLU A 45 6.94 -45.21 -4.07
C GLU A 45 6.75 -43.78 -4.58
N ALA A 46 6.82 -43.52 -5.89
CA ALA A 46 6.90 -42.14 -6.39
C ALA A 46 5.54 -41.43 -6.53
N SER A 47 4.51 -42.11 -7.03
CA SER A 47 3.18 -41.52 -7.29
C SER A 47 2.35 -41.39 -6.01
N ILE A 48 2.37 -42.43 -5.17
CA ILE A 48 1.67 -42.44 -3.88
C ILE A 48 2.31 -41.41 -2.94
N TRP A 49 3.65 -41.29 -2.92
CA TRP A 49 4.31 -40.28 -2.11
C TRP A 49 3.98 -38.84 -2.56
N LYS A 50 3.95 -38.58 -3.88
CA LYS A 50 3.48 -37.29 -4.42
C LYS A 50 2.04 -36.98 -3.99
N MET A 51 1.14 -37.97 -4.04
CA MET A 51 -0.24 -37.80 -3.57
C MET A 51 -0.32 -37.55 -2.06
N LYS A 52 0.46 -38.27 -1.23
CA LYS A 52 0.56 -38.01 0.22
C LYS A 52 1.02 -36.57 0.50
N CYS A 53 2.04 -36.10 -0.21
CA CYS A 53 2.56 -34.73 -0.07
C CYS A 53 1.53 -33.67 -0.52
N MET A 54 0.86 -33.89 -1.65
CA MET A 54 -0.17 -32.98 -2.14
C MET A 54 -1.37 -32.90 -1.20
N ALA A 55 -1.91 -34.03 -0.75
CA ALA A 55 -3.05 -34.07 0.17
C ALA A 55 -2.72 -33.38 1.51
N LYS A 56 -1.51 -33.58 2.03
CA LYS A 56 -1.05 -32.90 3.25
C LYS A 56 -0.87 -31.40 3.04
N SER A 57 -0.34 -30.99 1.88
CA SER A 57 -0.19 -29.57 1.52
C SER A 57 -1.53 -28.86 1.34
N THR A 58 -2.50 -29.50 0.67
CA THR A 58 -3.85 -28.93 0.51
C THR A 58 -4.61 -28.85 1.82
N TYR A 59 -4.45 -29.83 2.71
CA TYR A 59 -4.98 -29.78 4.07
C TYR A 59 -4.41 -28.58 4.85
N ILE A 60 -3.09 -28.40 4.81
CA ILE A 60 -2.43 -27.29 5.51
C ILE A 60 -2.88 -25.93 4.94
N THR A 61 -2.97 -25.79 3.61
CA THR A 61 -3.37 -24.53 2.97
C THR A 61 -4.85 -24.20 3.25
N THR A 62 -5.75 -25.17 3.24
CA THR A 62 -7.16 -24.95 3.59
C THR A 62 -7.35 -24.52 5.05
N GLN A 63 -6.65 -25.16 6.00
CA GLN A 63 -6.65 -24.70 7.39
C GLN A 63 -6.05 -23.30 7.53
N MET A 64 -4.99 -23.00 6.79
CA MET A 64 -4.35 -21.68 6.76
C MET A 64 -5.31 -20.59 6.25
N TYR A 65 -6.06 -20.85 5.18
CA TYR A 65 -7.07 -19.93 4.66
C TYR A 65 -8.20 -19.69 5.66
N LEU A 66 -8.73 -20.75 6.26
CA LEU A 66 -9.77 -20.63 7.28
C LEU A 66 -9.28 -19.86 8.52
N ALA A 67 -8.04 -20.09 8.97
CA ALA A 67 -7.42 -19.29 10.02
C ALA A 67 -7.29 -17.81 9.63
N LYS A 68 -6.90 -17.51 8.39
CA LYS A 68 -6.84 -16.14 7.86
C LYS A 68 -8.22 -15.46 7.83
N MET A 69 -9.28 -16.21 7.49
CA MET A 69 -10.65 -15.71 7.50
C MET A 69 -11.12 -15.37 8.91
N TYR A 70 -10.88 -16.25 9.89
CA TYR A 70 -11.14 -15.96 11.30
C TYR A 70 -10.37 -14.72 11.78
N LEU A 71 -9.11 -14.56 11.34
CA LEU A 71 -8.29 -13.40 11.68
C LEU A 71 -8.86 -12.09 11.10
N LEU A 72 -9.29 -12.09 9.83
CA LEU A 72 -9.88 -10.90 9.19
C LEU A 72 -11.18 -10.46 9.87
N GLN A 73 -11.94 -11.39 10.42
CA GLN A 73 -13.18 -11.10 11.14
C GLN A 73 -12.96 -10.81 12.64
N GLY A 74 -11.75 -11.03 13.15
CA GLY A 74 -11.42 -10.79 14.54
C GLY A 74 -11.81 -11.93 15.50
N PHE A 75 -11.87 -13.18 15.05
CA PHE A 75 -12.06 -14.35 15.91
C PHE A 75 -10.69 -14.98 16.25
N SER A 76 -10.08 -14.58 17.36
CA SER A 76 -8.69 -14.97 17.67
C SER A 76 -8.55 -16.36 18.28
N GLU A 77 -9.51 -16.79 19.11
CA GLU A 77 -9.47 -18.09 19.79
C GLU A 77 -9.66 -19.24 18.80
N GLU A 78 -10.62 -19.10 17.88
CA GLU A 78 -10.89 -20.04 16.81
C GLU A 78 -9.70 -20.13 15.84
N CYS A 79 -9.06 -18.99 15.54
CA CYS A 79 -7.84 -18.95 14.73
C CYS A 79 -6.70 -19.75 15.40
N LEU A 80 -6.48 -19.55 16.70
CA LEU A 80 -5.46 -20.28 17.46
C LEU A 80 -5.73 -21.78 17.54
N ASN A 81 -6.99 -22.19 17.70
CA ASN A 81 -7.38 -23.60 17.71
C ASN A 81 -7.04 -24.26 16.36
N GLN A 82 -7.39 -23.61 15.25
CA GLN A 82 -7.12 -24.11 13.90
C GLN A 82 -5.62 -24.20 13.62
N LEU A 83 -4.84 -23.22 14.06
CA LEU A 83 -3.39 -23.23 13.89
C LEU A 83 -2.68 -24.24 14.81
N ASN A 84 -3.24 -24.54 15.99
CA ASN A 84 -2.72 -25.59 16.87
C ASN A 84 -2.83 -26.98 16.22
N HIS A 85 -3.84 -27.23 15.39
CA HIS A 85 -3.93 -28.46 14.58
C HIS A 85 -2.80 -28.58 13.55
N ILE A 86 -2.24 -27.46 13.08
CA ILE A 86 -1.12 -27.42 12.11
C ILE A 86 0.24 -27.43 12.81
N LYS A 87 0.30 -27.33 14.16
CA LYS A 87 1.52 -27.01 14.93
C LYS A 87 2.78 -27.83 14.58
N THR A 88 2.61 -29.08 14.15
CA THR A 88 3.68 -30.02 13.78
C THR A 88 4.23 -29.83 12.37
N SER A 89 3.52 -29.16 11.44
CA SER A 89 3.90 -29.00 10.03
C SER A 89 4.27 -27.57 9.63
N ILE A 90 4.37 -26.66 10.60
CA ILE A 90 4.64 -25.23 10.37
C ILE A 90 6.13 -25.02 9.97
N MET A 91 6.52 -25.38 8.75
CA MET A 91 7.83 -25.05 8.17
C MET A 91 7.76 -23.91 7.14
N ASP A 92 6.55 -23.45 6.82
CA ASP A 92 6.30 -22.35 5.86
C ASP A 92 6.22 -20.98 6.55
N VAL A 93 6.89 -20.01 5.94
CA VAL A 93 6.96 -18.60 6.38
C VAL A 93 5.56 -17.98 6.51
N GLN A 94 4.64 -18.35 5.61
CA GLN A 94 3.28 -17.83 5.60
C GLN A 94 2.46 -18.31 6.81
N ILE A 95 2.60 -19.60 7.17
CA ILE A 95 1.90 -20.17 8.34
C ILE A 95 2.50 -19.61 9.63
N LEU A 96 3.82 -19.41 9.69
CA LEU A 96 4.48 -18.71 10.80
C LEU A 96 3.95 -17.28 10.96
N GLN A 97 3.83 -16.53 9.86
CA GLN A 97 3.28 -15.18 9.89
C GLN A 97 1.84 -15.19 10.41
N LEU A 98 0.97 -16.06 9.88
CA LEU A 98 -0.43 -16.15 10.29
C LEU A 98 -0.58 -16.60 11.74
N TYR A 99 0.24 -17.56 12.19
CA TYR A 99 0.27 -17.96 13.59
C TYR A 99 0.58 -16.78 14.51
N MET A 100 1.59 -16.01 14.15
CA MET A 100 2.01 -14.89 14.98
C MET A 100 1.05 -13.70 14.88
N GLU A 101 0.42 -13.46 13.72
CA GLU A 101 -0.65 -12.48 13.58
C GLU A 101 -1.91 -12.87 14.37
N SER A 102 -2.22 -14.15 14.48
CA SER A 102 -3.32 -14.63 15.34
C SER A 102 -3.01 -14.40 16.82
N ILE A 103 -1.78 -14.66 17.26
CA ILE A 103 -1.35 -14.37 18.64
C ILE A 103 -1.38 -12.87 18.90
N LEU A 104 -0.95 -12.03 17.95
CA LEU A 104 -1.07 -10.57 18.06
C LEU A 104 -2.53 -10.13 18.24
N LEU A 105 -3.45 -10.74 17.49
CA LEU A 105 -4.86 -10.40 17.56
C LEU A 105 -5.46 -10.85 18.90
N ALA A 106 -5.14 -12.06 19.36
CA ALA A 106 -5.53 -12.55 20.69
C ALA A 106 -4.99 -11.65 21.82
N VAL A 107 -3.73 -11.24 21.71
CA VAL A 107 -3.10 -10.30 22.65
C VAL A 107 -3.82 -8.94 22.66
N LYS A 108 -4.20 -8.42 21.49
CA LYS A 108 -4.95 -7.15 21.38
C LYS A 108 -6.35 -7.26 21.95
N GLN A 109 -7.01 -8.41 21.83
CA GLN A 109 -8.34 -8.64 22.38
C GLN A 109 -8.32 -8.80 23.89
N HIS A 110 -7.33 -9.52 24.41
CA HIS A 110 -7.13 -9.72 25.85
C HIS A 110 -6.20 -8.66 26.48
N TYR A 111 -6.13 -7.44 25.93
CA TYR A 111 -5.20 -6.40 26.41
C TYR A 111 -5.38 -6.05 27.90
N LYS A 112 -6.60 -6.26 28.44
CA LYS A 112 -6.92 -6.05 29.86
C LYS A 112 -6.35 -7.15 30.76
N ASP A 113 -6.18 -8.37 30.25
CA ASP A 113 -5.74 -9.54 31.00
C ASP A 113 -4.21 -9.75 30.88
N LYS A 114 -3.44 -8.96 31.64
CA LYS A 114 -1.96 -9.01 31.62
C LYS A 114 -1.36 -10.41 31.80
N ALA A 115 -2.00 -11.27 32.60
CA ALA A 115 -1.55 -12.66 32.82
C ALA A 115 -1.71 -13.55 31.59
N LYS A 116 -2.85 -13.46 30.87
CA LYS A 116 -3.07 -14.20 29.62
C LYS A 116 -2.11 -13.74 28.54
N VAL A 117 -1.89 -12.43 28.43
CA VAL A 117 -0.91 -11.85 27.50
C VAL A 117 0.49 -12.40 27.75
N LYS A 118 0.95 -12.44 29.00
CA LYS A 118 2.26 -13.03 29.35
C LYS A 118 2.34 -14.52 29.01
N SER A 119 1.30 -15.29 29.30
CA SER A 119 1.25 -16.73 28.95
C SER A 119 1.29 -16.98 27.43
N LEU A 120 0.63 -16.14 26.64
CA LEU A 120 0.64 -16.23 25.18
C LEU A 120 2.01 -15.87 24.61
N LEU A 121 2.71 -14.93 25.24
CA LEU A 121 4.09 -14.57 24.89
C LEU A 121 5.10 -15.65 25.23
N ASP A 122 4.95 -16.30 26.38
CA ASP A 122 5.80 -17.43 26.76
C ASP A 122 5.59 -18.60 25.80
N LYS A 123 4.34 -18.88 25.40
CA LYS A 123 4.03 -19.86 24.36
C LYS A 123 4.65 -19.50 23.01
N ALA A 124 4.55 -18.24 22.60
CA ALA A 124 5.13 -17.76 21.34
C ALA A 124 6.67 -17.84 21.36
N SER A 125 7.32 -17.35 22.42
CA SER A 125 8.77 -17.36 22.56
C SER A 125 9.33 -18.77 22.64
N HIS A 126 8.68 -19.67 23.37
CA HIS A 126 9.04 -21.10 23.41
C HIS A 126 8.91 -21.75 22.03
N PHE A 127 7.82 -21.48 21.31
CA PHE A 127 7.61 -22.00 19.96
C PHE A 127 8.65 -21.49 18.95
N LEU A 128 9.01 -20.21 19.03
CA LEU A 128 10.06 -19.61 18.20
C LEU A 128 11.43 -20.22 18.51
N LYS A 129 11.76 -20.42 19.80
CA LYS A 129 13.03 -21.04 20.24
C LYS A 129 13.17 -22.48 19.75
N LEU A 130 12.12 -23.30 19.91
CA LEU A 130 12.12 -24.70 19.45
C LEU A 130 12.34 -24.81 17.94
N LYS A 131 11.73 -23.89 17.18
CA LYS A 131 11.84 -23.92 15.73
C LYS A 131 13.14 -23.37 15.21
N ARG A 132 13.74 -22.40 15.90
CA ARG A 132 15.05 -21.85 15.53
C ARG A 132 16.12 -22.91 15.35
N GLN A 133 16.07 -23.98 16.15
CA GLN A 133 17.00 -25.11 16.05
C GLN A 133 16.84 -25.95 14.77
N ASN A 134 15.73 -25.81 14.03
CA ASN A 134 15.34 -26.70 12.93
C ASN A 134 15.26 -26.02 11.55
N LEU A 135 15.54 -24.72 11.43
CA LEU A 135 15.34 -23.97 10.19
C LEU A 135 16.67 -23.49 9.58
N THR A 136 16.79 -23.58 8.26
CA THR A 136 17.95 -23.08 7.49
C THR A 136 18.03 -21.55 7.54
N ASN A 137 19.26 -21.00 7.42
CA ASN A 137 19.65 -19.61 7.69
C ASN A 137 18.63 -18.51 7.29
N ASN A 138 18.01 -18.59 6.11
CA ASN A 138 17.08 -17.55 5.64
C ASN A 138 15.75 -17.49 6.43
N LYS A 139 15.33 -18.57 7.09
CA LYS A 139 14.05 -18.60 7.82
C LYS A 139 14.20 -18.18 9.28
N GLU A 140 15.40 -18.18 9.85
CA GLU A 140 15.65 -17.70 11.21
C GLU A 140 15.42 -16.18 11.33
N GLU A 141 15.83 -15.43 10.31
CA GLU A 141 15.71 -13.97 10.26
C GLU A 141 14.27 -13.49 10.28
N ILE A 142 13.41 -14.18 9.54
CA ILE A 142 11.98 -13.93 9.50
C ILE A 142 11.39 -14.12 10.90
N MET A 143 11.85 -15.14 11.63
CA MET A 143 11.38 -15.41 13.00
C MET A 143 11.76 -14.29 13.96
N PHE A 144 12.96 -13.72 13.82
CA PHE A 144 13.38 -12.57 14.62
C PHE A 144 12.54 -11.31 14.37
N ILE A 145 12.24 -10.99 13.11
CA ILE A 145 11.38 -9.84 12.79
C ILE A 145 9.98 -10.05 13.37
N ILE A 146 9.44 -11.27 13.21
CA ILE A 146 8.12 -11.58 13.74
C ILE A 146 8.11 -11.49 15.28
N TYR A 147 9.17 -11.98 15.94
CA TYR A 147 9.37 -11.80 17.38
C TYR A 147 9.44 -10.33 17.78
N GLY A 148 10.21 -9.51 17.04
CA GLY A 148 10.28 -8.06 17.25
C GLY A 148 8.92 -7.38 17.08
N LYS A 149 8.12 -7.82 16.09
CA LYS A 149 6.75 -7.33 15.89
C LYS A 149 5.87 -7.64 17.09
N MET A 150 5.97 -8.85 17.67
CA MET A 150 5.25 -9.21 18.90
C MET A 150 5.60 -8.24 20.03
N ILE A 151 6.88 -8.19 20.40
CA ILE A 151 7.33 -7.41 21.55
C ILE A 151 6.99 -5.92 21.38
N SER A 152 7.17 -5.38 20.18
CA SER A 152 6.86 -3.98 19.90
C SER A 152 5.38 -3.64 20.06
N THR A 153 4.47 -4.52 19.63
CA THR A 153 3.03 -4.28 19.85
C THR A 153 2.61 -4.33 21.30
N LEU A 154 3.40 -5.01 22.13
CA LEU A 154 3.15 -5.22 23.55
C LEU A 154 3.76 -4.14 24.44
N GLN A 155 4.64 -3.30 23.90
CA GLN A 155 5.34 -2.22 24.60
C GLN A 155 6.12 -2.65 25.86
N ILE A 156 6.43 -3.96 26.00
CA ILE A 156 7.04 -4.49 27.23
C ILE A 156 8.48 -4.02 27.34
N GLU A 157 9.29 -4.11 26.27
CA GLU A 157 10.70 -3.70 26.26
C GLU A 157 11.15 -3.22 24.87
N ASN A 158 11.30 -1.90 24.70
CA ASN A 158 11.71 -1.30 23.40
C ASN A 158 13.12 -1.72 22.98
N ASP A 159 14.05 -1.95 23.90
CA ASP A 159 15.43 -2.26 23.54
C ASP A 159 15.58 -3.72 23.05
N VAL A 160 14.82 -4.66 23.62
CA VAL A 160 14.76 -6.04 23.12
C VAL A 160 14.09 -6.10 21.76
N ALA A 161 13.02 -5.34 21.54
CA ALA A 161 12.40 -5.23 20.23
C ALA A 161 13.37 -4.64 19.19
N LYS A 162 14.12 -3.58 19.56
CA LYS A 162 15.12 -2.95 18.69
C LYS A 162 16.21 -3.94 18.30
N ASN A 163 16.74 -4.71 19.24
CA ASN A 163 17.74 -5.74 18.97
C ASN A 163 17.19 -6.87 18.08
N ALA A 164 15.94 -7.30 18.31
CA ALA A 164 15.29 -8.32 17.49
C ALA A 164 15.08 -7.88 16.04
N PHE A 165 14.81 -6.59 15.77
CA PHE A 165 14.71 -6.07 14.41
C PHE A 165 16.07 -5.79 13.75
N LEU A 166 17.09 -5.41 14.53
CA LEU A 166 18.43 -5.10 14.00
C LEU A 166 19.25 -6.35 13.67
N GLN A 167 19.13 -7.43 14.44
CA GLN A 167 19.88 -8.66 14.23
C GLN A 167 19.71 -9.27 12.81
N PRO A 168 18.49 -9.44 12.28
CA PRO A 168 18.31 -9.97 10.92
C PRO A 168 18.49 -8.90 9.82
N TYR A 169 18.63 -7.62 10.17
CA TYR A 169 18.48 -6.48 9.25
C TYR A 169 19.32 -6.57 7.98
N HIS A 170 20.55 -7.08 8.06
CA HIS A 170 21.46 -7.12 6.93
C HIS A 170 21.25 -8.30 5.99
N ASN A 171 20.61 -9.37 6.45
CA ASN A 171 20.54 -10.62 5.72
C ASN A 171 19.17 -10.86 5.05
N ILE A 172 18.12 -10.13 5.48
CA ILE A 172 16.78 -10.27 4.92
C ILE A 172 16.80 -9.84 3.45
N THR A 173 16.51 -10.78 2.56
CA THR A 173 16.39 -10.52 1.12
C THR A 173 15.02 -10.98 0.62
N GLY A 174 14.40 -10.18 -0.27
CA GLY A 174 13.16 -10.57 -0.95
C GLY A 174 11.86 -10.54 -0.12
N TRP A 175 11.90 -10.29 1.20
CA TRP A 175 10.69 -10.29 2.04
C TRP A 175 10.16 -8.88 2.34
N SER A 176 9.31 -8.36 1.46
CA SER A 176 8.74 -7.00 1.56
C SER A 176 7.95 -6.74 2.84
N ILE A 177 7.17 -7.72 3.30
CA ILE A 177 6.32 -7.58 4.50
C ILE A 177 7.18 -7.40 5.76
N GLY A 178 8.31 -8.11 5.86
CA GLY A 178 9.25 -7.96 6.97
C GLY A 178 9.80 -6.54 7.07
N TRP A 179 10.23 -5.98 5.94
CA TRP A 179 10.68 -4.59 5.86
C TRP A 179 9.62 -3.59 6.31
N ILE A 180 8.34 -3.83 6.00
CA ILE A 180 7.24 -2.98 6.47
C ILE A 180 7.11 -3.04 8.00
N PHE A 181 7.26 -4.21 8.62
CA PHE A 181 7.21 -4.34 10.08
C PHE A 181 8.36 -3.58 10.75
N CYS A 182 9.58 -3.74 10.25
CA CYS A 182 10.74 -2.98 10.73
C CYS A 182 10.52 -1.46 10.56
N GLY A 183 10.06 -1.02 9.38
CA GLY A 183 9.82 0.39 9.11
C GLY A 183 8.74 1.01 10.00
N LYS A 184 7.62 0.30 10.23
CA LYS A 184 6.56 0.75 11.15
C LYS A 184 7.05 0.84 12.59
N TYR A 185 7.92 -0.09 13.01
CA TYR A 185 8.52 -0.04 14.34
C TYR A 185 9.43 1.18 14.53
N PHE A 186 10.38 1.41 13.61
CA PHE A 186 11.26 2.57 13.70
C PHE A 186 10.52 3.90 13.56
N GLN A 187 9.47 3.95 12.73
CA GLN A 187 8.56 5.11 12.67
C GLN A 187 7.91 5.37 14.03
N ASN A 188 7.47 4.33 14.74
CA ASN A 188 6.87 4.47 16.08
C ASN A 188 7.88 4.94 17.14
N ILE A 189 9.14 4.48 17.06
CA ILE A 189 10.21 5.00 17.92
C ILE A 189 10.39 6.49 17.68
N TYR A 190 10.39 6.94 16.42
CA TYR A 190 10.51 8.37 16.13
C TYR A 190 9.32 9.16 16.70
N THR A 191 8.08 8.70 16.54
CA THR A 191 6.92 9.41 17.07
C THR A 191 6.85 9.45 18.60
N THR A 192 7.46 8.47 19.28
CA THR A 192 7.43 8.39 20.77
C THR A 192 8.65 9.02 21.43
N ARG A 193 9.85 8.86 20.85
CA ARG A 193 11.13 9.29 21.44
C ARG A 193 11.86 10.37 20.64
N ASN A 194 11.34 10.76 19.48
CA ASN A 194 11.94 11.73 18.55
C ASN A 194 13.38 11.37 18.13
N GLU A 195 13.71 10.08 18.06
CA GLU A 195 15.02 9.60 17.64
C GLU A 195 15.21 9.76 16.12
N LYS A 196 15.93 10.80 15.68
CA LYS A 196 16.17 11.06 14.24
C LYS A 196 16.83 9.90 13.49
N ARG A 197 17.71 9.14 14.16
CA ARG A 197 18.35 7.94 13.57
C ARG A 197 17.34 6.85 13.23
N ALA A 198 16.27 6.71 14.02
CA ALA A 198 15.20 5.75 13.73
C ALA A 198 14.46 6.12 12.44
N LEU A 199 14.32 7.41 12.14
CA LEU A 199 13.68 7.87 10.92
C LEU A 199 14.45 7.47 9.65
N ALA A 200 15.79 7.52 9.68
CA ALA A 200 16.64 7.07 8.58
C ALA A 200 16.54 5.55 8.36
N LEU A 201 16.51 4.76 9.45
CA LEU A 201 16.29 3.31 9.37
C LEU A 201 14.88 2.96 8.86
N ALA A 202 13.87 3.71 9.29
CA ALA A 202 12.51 3.56 8.78
C ALA A 202 12.44 3.83 7.28
N MET A 203 13.16 4.87 6.81
CA MET A 203 13.26 5.23 5.41
C MET A 203 13.87 4.10 4.58
N GLU A 204 15.02 3.56 5.00
CA GLU A 204 15.67 2.42 4.35
C GLU A 204 14.74 1.21 4.26
N CYS A 205 14.04 0.88 5.36
CA CYS A 205 13.08 -0.20 5.40
C CYS A 205 11.95 -0.03 4.37
N PHE A 206 11.34 1.16 4.32
CA PHE A 206 10.22 1.40 3.40
C PHE A 206 10.67 1.39 1.93
N VAL A 207 11.86 1.90 1.62
CA VAL A 207 12.43 1.84 0.26
C VAL A 207 12.66 0.39 -0.16
N LYS A 208 13.30 -0.41 0.70
CA LYS A 208 13.50 -1.84 0.43
C LYS A 208 12.16 -2.57 0.27
N ALA A 209 11.16 -2.26 1.09
CA ALA A 209 9.82 -2.83 0.96
C ALA A 209 9.18 -2.52 -0.41
N CYS A 210 9.28 -1.27 -0.88
CA CYS A 210 8.74 -0.86 -2.18
C CYS A 210 9.40 -1.56 -3.37
N ARG A 211 10.70 -1.87 -3.27
CA ARG A 211 11.44 -2.58 -4.34
C ARG A 211 10.94 -4.01 -4.55
N TYR A 212 10.44 -4.66 -3.49
CA TYR A 212 9.96 -6.03 -3.53
C TYR A 212 8.43 -6.17 -3.66
N LYS A 213 7.67 -5.07 -3.64
CA LYS A 213 6.19 -5.08 -3.74
C LYS A 213 5.69 -4.63 -5.10
N ASN A 214 4.57 -5.23 -5.51
CA ASN A 214 3.82 -4.84 -6.70
C ASN A 214 3.18 -3.45 -6.52
N GLY A 215 2.95 -2.74 -7.62
CA GLY A 215 2.69 -1.29 -7.61
C GLY A 215 1.46 -0.80 -6.85
N SER A 216 0.40 -1.60 -6.67
CA SER A 216 -0.82 -1.18 -5.96
C SER A 216 -0.60 -0.99 -4.46
N ASP A 217 0.15 -1.89 -3.84
CA ASP A 217 0.42 -1.90 -2.40
C ASP A 217 1.45 -0.85 -1.98
N ASN A 218 2.20 -0.30 -2.94
CA ASN A 218 3.26 0.67 -2.69
C ASN A 218 2.70 2.06 -2.33
N LYS A 219 1.42 2.34 -2.57
CA LYS A 219 0.82 3.66 -2.30
C LYS A 219 0.95 4.07 -0.83
N GLU A 220 0.60 3.18 0.12
CA GLU A 220 0.74 3.48 1.55
C GLU A 220 2.20 3.73 1.92
N LEU A 221 3.12 2.92 1.40
CA LEU A 221 4.55 3.03 1.71
C LEU A 221 5.17 4.32 1.17
N LEU A 222 4.80 4.71 -0.05
CA LEU A 222 5.25 5.97 -0.65
C LEU A 222 4.72 7.19 0.13
N SER A 223 3.49 7.13 0.64
CA SER A 223 2.95 8.16 1.53
C SER A 223 3.81 8.34 2.78
N ARG A 224 4.26 7.22 3.38
CA ARG A 224 5.13 7.21 4.56
C ARG A 224 6.53 7.74 4.23
N ILE A 225 7.09 7.37 3.08
CA ILE A 225 8.36 7.89 2.58
C ILE A 225 8.32 9.41 2.43
N LEU A 226 7.29 9.94 1.77
CA LEU A 226 7.11 11.40 1.61
C LEU A 226 6.90 12.11 2.94
N TRP A 227 6.19 11.46 3.87
CA TRP A 227 6.05 11.94 5.24
C TRP A 227 7.39 12.00 5.97
N ILE A 228 8.25 10.97 5.84
CA ILE A 228 9.59 10.97 6.43
C ILE A 228 10.43 12.13 5.88
N ILE A 229 10.47 12.29 4.55
CA ILE A 229 11.17 13.38 3.87
C ILE A 229 10.66 14.76 4.34
N SER A 230 9.41 14.85 4.81
CA SER A 230 8.88 16.10 5.36
C SER A 230 9.61 16.61 6.61
N TYR A 231 10.32 15.73 7.34
CA TYR A 231 11.11 16.08 8.53
C TYR A 231 12.60 16.30 8.24
N GLU A 232 12.96 16.55 6.99
CA GLU A 232 14.35 16.82 6.61
C GLU A 232 15.01 17.93 7.43
N ASP A 233 16.22 17.62 7.91
CA ASP A 233 17.16 18.56 8.48
C ASP A 233 17.91 19.32 7.37
N SER A 234 18.57 20.43 7.73
CA SER A 234 19.38 21.25 6.80
C SER A 234 20.49 20.49 6.07
N SER A 235 20.91 19.33 6.60
CA SER A 235 21.92 18.44 6.02
C SER A 235 21.40 17.51 4.92
N LEU A 236 20.08 17.50 4.65
CA LEU A 236 19.44 16.64 3.62
C LEU A 236 19.76 15.15 3.77
N SER A 237 20.03 14.71 5.01
CA SER A 237 20.39 13.32 5.31
C SER A 237 19.35 12.32 4.83
N LEU A 238 18.05 12.60 5.02
CA LEU A 238 16.97 11.70 4.63
C LEU A 238 16.85 11.53 3.11
N SER A 239 16.89 12.62 2.33
CA SER A 239 17.00 12.57 0.86
C SER A 239 18.19 11.73 0.41
N ASN A 240 19.35 11.90 1.04
CA ASN A 240 20.54 11.13 0.67
C ASN A 240 20.37 9.65 1.00
N THR A 241 19.77 9.30 2.16
CA THR A 241 19.45 7.91 2.49
C THR A 241 18.42 7.29 1.56
N PHE A 242 17.47 8.08 1.04
CA PHE A 242 16.52 7.61 0.04
C PHE A 242 17.24 7.18 -1.24
N ILE A 243 18.13 8.04 -1.74
CA ILE A 243 18.88 7.81 -2.98
C ILE A 243 19.84 6.62 -2.78
N SER A 244 20.63 6.61 -1.70
CA SER A 244 21.64 5.57 -1.46
C SER A 244 21.05 4.16 -1.33
N ASN A 245 19.79 4.05 -0.88
CA ASN A 245 19.13 2.77 -0.66
C ASN A 245 18.33 2.28 -1.89
N GLY A 246 18.51 2.93 -3.06
CA GLY A 246 17.86 2.52 -4.30
C GLY A 246 16.44 3.06 -4.44
N GLY A 247 16.16 4.25 -3.92
CA GLY A 247 14.89 4.94 -4.17
C GLY A 247 14.59 5.18 -5.66
N GLU A 248 15.65 5.24 -6.48
CA GLU A 248 15.59 5.34 -7.95
C GLU A 248 15.01 4.09 -8.62
N ASP A 249 15.15 2.91 -8.01
CA ASP A 249 14.69 1.64 -8.58
C ASP A 249 13.17 1.45 -8.46
N ILE A 250 12.48 2.31 -7.70
CA ILE A 250 11.04 2.22 -7.51
C ILE A 250 10.32 2.55 -8.83
N PRO A 251 9.38 1.71 -9.31
CA PRO A 251 8.68 1.96 -10.57
C PRO A 251 8.02 3.34 -10.63
N ILE A 252 8.33 4.10 -11.69
CA ILE A 252 7.86 5.48 -11.91
C ILE A 252 6.32 5.58 -11.88
N SER A 253 5.61 4.53 -12.30
CA SER A 253 4.14 4.46 -12.27
C SER A 253 3.56 4.61 -10.85
N CYS A 254 4.29 4.16 -9.82
CA CYS A 254 3.84 4.27 -8.43
C CYS A 254 3.87 5.71 -7.92
N TRP A 255 4.69 6.58 -8.53
CA TRP A 255 4.85 7.98 -8.14
C TRP A 255 3.82 8.93 -8.77
N LEU A 256 3.06 8.48 -9.78
CA LEU A 256 2.08 9.32 -10.48
C LEU A 256 1.03 9.97 -9.55
N PRO A 257 0.42 9.24 -8.58
CA PRO A 257 -0.53 9.85 -7.65
C PRO A 257 0.12 10.87 -6.69
N TRP A 258 1.44 10.82 -6.55
CA TRP A 258 2.21 11.58 -5.57
C TRP A 258 2.95 12.78 -6.18
N ILE A 259 2.77 13.09 -7.47
CA ILE A 259 3.41 14.24 -8.12
C ILE A 259 3.13 15.57 -7.38
N PRO A 260 1.89 15.87 -6.93
CA PRO A 260 1.64 17.10 -6.17
C PRO A 260 2.42 17.15 -4.85
N GLN A 261 2.49 16.02 -4.12
CA GLN A 261 3.25 15.90 -2.88
C GLN A 261 4.76 16.00 -3.12
N LEU A 262 5.29 15.45 -4.21
CA LEU A 262 6.68 15.63 -4.61
C LEU A 262 7.02 17.09 -4.91
N LEU A 263 6.15 17.81 -5.63
CA LEU A 263 6.36 19.23 -5.93
C LEU A 263 6.31 20.10 -4.66
N THR A 264 5.39 19.79 -3.74
CA THR A 264 5.28 20.52 -2.46
C THR A 264 6.45 20.23 -1.52
N THR A 265 6.96 18.99 -1.47
CA THR A 265 8.13 18.64 -0.67
C THR A 265 9.38 19.38 -1.17
N ILE A 266 9.66 19.36 -2.47
CA ILE A 266 10.75 20.13 -3.10
C ILE A 266 10.60 21.63 -2.83
N LEU A 267 9.36 22.14 -2.89
CA LEU A 267 9.09 23.55 -2.60
C LEU A 267 9.43 23.91 -1.15
N ARG A 268 9.16 23.01 -0.20
CA ARG A 268 9.38 23.22 1.23
C ARG A 268 10.88 23.17 1.58
N THR A 269 11.58 22.13 1.13
CA THR A 269 13.02 21.93 1.40
C THR A 269 13.89 22.96 0.69
N SER A 270 13.37 23.57 -0.39
CA SER A 270 14.11 24.51 -1.24
C SER A 270 15.33 23.89 -1.93
N THR A 271 15.36 22.55 -2.01
CA THR A 271 16.46 21.76 -2.57
C THR A 271 15.95 20.88 -3.71
N CYS A 272 16.80 20.67 -4.71
CA CYS A 272 16.43 19.89 -5.91
C CYS A 272 16.75 18.39 -5.75
N ASN A 273 16.96 17.88 -4.54
CA ASN A 273 17.45 16.51 -4.34
C ASN A 273 16.53 15.43 -4.93
N LEU A 274 15.22 15.69 -4.97
CA LEU A 274 14.22 14.79 -5.57
C LEU A 274 13.86 15.15 -7.02
N SER A 275 14.59 16.08 -7.65
CA SER A 275 14.28 16.50 -9.03
C SER A 275 14.53 15.39 -10.05
N PHE A 276 15.38 14.41 -9.74
CA PHE A 276 15.60 13.25 -10.60
C PHE A 276 14.32 12.44 -10.79
N LEU A 277 13.49 12.29 -9.75
CA LEU A 277 12.18 11.62 -9.85
C LEU A 277 11.26 12.37 -10.81
N LEU A 278 11.22 13.70 -10.71
CA LEU A 278 10.43 14.52 -11.63
C LEU A 278 10.95 14.42 -13.07
N HIS A 279 12.27 14.37 -13.27
CA HIS A 279 12.85 14.17 -14.59
C HIS A 279 12.48 12.78 -15.15
N ALA A 280 12.54 11.73 -14.33
CA ALA A 280 12.14 10.37 -14.71
C ALA A 280 10.64 10.27 -15.04
N ILE A 281 9.77 10.92 -14.25
CA ILE A 281 8.33 11.03 -14.51
C ILE A 281 8.09 11.80 -15.81
N GLY A 282 8.77 12.93 -16.01
CA GLY A 282 8.64 13.72 -17.23
C GLY A 282 9.03 12.96 -18.50
N ASN A 283 10.03 12.08 -18.39
CA ASN A 283 10.49 11.25 -19.50
C ASN A 283 9.52 10.10 -19.86
N LYS A 284 8.74 9.56 -18.91
CA LYS A 284 7.78 8.47 -19.18
C LYS A 284 6.33 8.94 -19.31
N TYR A 285 5.94 9.94 -18.54
CA TYR A 285 4.57 10.44 -18.38
C TYR A 285 4.54 11.99 -18.45
N PRO A 286 4.89 12.59 -19.60
CA PRO A 286 4.97 14.05 -19.75
C PRO A 286 3.62 14.75 -19.48
N ASN A 287 2.50 14.13 -19.84
CA ASN A 287 1.13 14.66 -19.66
C ASN A 287 0.82 14.96 -18.19
N SER A 288 1.18 14.04 -17.29
CA SER A 288 0.90 14.15 -15.87
C SER A 288 1.72 15.25 -15.18
N LEU A 289 2.90 15.56 -15.72
CA LEU A 289 3.83 16.49 -15.09
C LEU A 289 3.70 17.93 -15.64
N PHE A 290 3.39 18.09 -16.92
CA PHE A 290 3.42 19.37 -17.63
C PHE A 290 2.59 20.47 -16.94
N PHE A 291 1.30 20.20 -16.70
CA PHE A 291 0.39 21.18 -16.10
C PHE A 291 0.77 21.51 -14.65
N LEU A 292 1.10 20.49 -13.86
CA LEU A 292 1.50 20.67 -12.47
C LEU A 292 2.77 21.53 -12.39
N LEU A 293 3.82 21.24 -13.17
CA LEU A 293 5.02 22.07 -13.21
C LEU A 293 4.72 23.52 -13.61
N HIS A 294 3.85 23.74 -14.60
CA HIS A 294 3.48 25.08 -15.04
C HIS A 294 2.79 25.90 -13.95
N ILE A 295 1.83 25.30 -13.23
CA ILE A 295 1.12 25.94 -12.13
C ILE A 295 2.07 26.27 -10.98
N PHE A 296 2.91 25.31 -10.58
CA PHE A 296 3.89 25.51 -9.52
C PHE A 296 4.93 26.59 -9.89
N LEU A 297 5.43 26.60 -11.13
CA LEU A 297 6.35 27.64 -11.62
C LEU A 297 5.73 29.03 -11.55
N LYS A 298 4.47 29.20 -11.99
CA LYS A 298 3.76 30.49 -11.89
C LYS A 298 3.66 30.95 -10.43
N LYS A 299 3.34 30.05 -9.50
CA LYS A 299 3.21 30.35 -8.06
C LYS A 299 4.53 30.74 -7.40
N ILE A 300 5.65 30.20 -7.87
CA ILE A 300 6.98 30.40 -7.26
C ILE A 300 7.73 31.56 -7.92
N ALA A 301 7.46 31.87 -9.20
CA ALA A 301 8.15 32.92 -9.95
C ALA A 301 8.09 34.30 -9.28
N SER A 302 7.04 34.59 -8.50
CA SER A 302 6.90 35.81 -7.71
C SER A 302 7.78 35.86 -6.46
N LYS A 303 8.43 34.77 -6.04
CA LYS A 303 9.18 34.66 -4.78
C LYS A 303 10.70 34.64 -5.01
N PRO A 304 11.46 35.71 -4.65
CA PRO A 304 12.89 35.82 -4.94
C PRO A 304 13.76 34.82 -4.17
N LYS A 305 13.32 34.36 -2.99
CA LYS A 305 14.07 33.40 -2.15
C LYS A 305 14.21 32.00 -2.78
N LYS A 306 13.49 31.69 -3.87
CA LYS A 306 13.43 30.35 -4.49
C LYS A 306 14.03 30.30 -5.91
N ARG A 307 14.93 31.23 -6.26
CA ARG A 307 15.55 31.32 -7.60
C ARG A 307 16.22 30.01 -8.07
N LYS A 308 16.90 29.28 -7.18
CA LYS A 308 17.56 28.00 -7.51
C LYS A 308 16.53 26.94 -7.95
N LEU A 309 15.42 26.80 -7.23
CA LEU A 309 14.32 25.91 -7.58
C LEU A 309 13.67 26.29 -8.92
N VAL A 310 13.43 27.59 -9.14
CA VAL A 310 12.87 28.08 -10.40
C VAL A 310 13.76 27.71 -11.58
N LYS A 311 15.09 27.82 -11.44
CA LYS A 311 16.03 27.38 -12.48
C LYS A 311 15.89 25.88 -12.77
N CYS A 312 15.85 25.04 -11.74
CA CYS A 312 15.71 23.60 -11.89
C CYS A 312 14.39 23.19 -12.57
N PHE A 313 13.25 23.71 -12.10
CA PHE A 313 11.96 23.42 -12.74
C PHE A 313 11.86 23.95 -14.18
N LYS A 314 12.48 25.10 -14.48
CA LYS A 314 12.59 25.60 -15.85
C LYS A 314 13.42 24.67 -16.74
N GLN A 315 14.50 24.09 -16.20
CA GLN A 315 15.33 23.11 -16.91
C GLN A 315 14.55 21.84 -17.24
N ILE A 316 13.81 21.29 -16.26
CA ILE A 316 12.95 20.12 -16.51
C ILE A 316 11.89 20.45 -17.57
N LEU A 317 11.31 21.66 -17.53
CA LEU A 317 10.34 22.09 -18.52
C LEU A 317 10.94 22.29 -19.91
N SER A 318 12.18 22.79 -20.04
CA SER A 318 12.86 22.87 -21.33
C SER A 318 13.15 21.48 -21.89
N ASP A 319 13.59 20.55 -21.05
CA ASP A 319 13.87 19.18 -21.46
C ASP A 319 12.60 18.49 -21.99
N LEU A 320 11.47 18.70 -21.32
CA LEU A 320 10.16 18.22 -21.77
C LEU A 320 9.76 18.79 -23.14
N LYS A 321 9.99 20.09 -23.36
CA LYS A 321 9.67 20.75 -24.64
C LYS A 321 10.56 20.26 -25.78
N ILE A 322 11.83 19.94 -25.49
CA ILE A 322 12.76 19.39 -26.48
C ILE A 322 12.36 17.97 -26.84
N LYS A 323 12.03 17.13 -25.85
CA LYS A 323 11.65 15.71 -26.09
C LYS A 323 10.26 15.55 -26.71
N TYR A 324 9.29 16.37 -26.29
CA TYR A 324 7.89 16.26 -26.72
C TYR A 324 7.33 17.61 -27.21
N PRO A 325 7.85 18.17 -28.32
CA PRO A 325 7.49 19.51 -28.78
C PRO A 325 6.03 19.62 -29.22
N GLY A 326 5.53 18.62 -29.97
CA GLY A 326 4.14 18.60 -30.45
C GLY A 326 3.14 18.55 -29.31
N LEU A 327 3.34 17.63 -28.37
CA LEU A 327 2.52 17.50 -27.16
C LEU A 327 2.51 18.79 -26.34
N CYS A 328 3.68 19.36 -26.04
CA CYS A 328 3.77 20.58 -25.24
C CYS A 328 3.08 21.77 -25.92
N ARG A 329 3.15 21.87 -27.26
CA ARG A 329 2.45 22.91 -28.02
C ARG A 329 0.93 22.73 -27.92
N SER A 330 0.43 21.52 -28.12
CA SER A 330 -1.00 21.22 -27.99
C SER A 330 -1.52 21.47 -26.58
N LEU A 331 -0.84 20.96 -25.54
CA LEU A 331 -1.24 21.19 -24.14
C LEU A 331 -1.23 22.67 -23.75
N LYS A 332 -0.26 23.44 -24.28
CA LYS A 332 -0.20 24.89 -24.06
C LYS A 332 -1.33 25.62 -24.79
N ASN A 333 -1.66 25.23 -26.01
CA ASN A 333 -2.78 25.81 -26.76
C ASN A 333 -4.10 25.54 -26.04
N ILE A 334 -4.35 24.29 -25.64
CA ILE A 334 -5.51 23.91 -24.84
C ILE A 334 -5.58 24.73 -23.55
N SER A 335 -4.46 24.86 -22.82
CA SER A 335 -4.42 25.69 -21.62
C SER A 335 -4.75 27.16 -21.88
N ASN A 336 -4.31 27.71 -23.02
CA ASN A 336 -4.56 29.10 -23.37
C ASN A 336 -6.02 29.30 -23.79
N GLU A 337 -6.59 28.36 -24.55
CA GLU A 337 -8.01 28.37 -24.89
C GLU A 337 -8.89 28.29 -23.65
N PHE A 338 -8.57 27.41 -22.70
CA PHE A 338 -9.26 27.36 -21.41
C PHE A 338 -9.10 28.65 -20.59
N LEU A 339 -7.94 29.33 -20.65
CA LEU A 339 -7.75 30.62 -19.98
C LEU A 339 -8.56 31.73 -20.65
N ILE A 340 -8.62 31.77 -21.97
CA ILE A 340 -9.43 32.71 -22.73
C ILE A 340 -10.91 32.46 -22.44
N LEU A 341 -11.35 31.20 -22.44
CA LEU A 341 -12.69 30.83 -21.99
C LEU A 341 -12.94 31.29 -20.56
N SER A 342 -12.00 31.08 -19.62
CA SER A 342 -12.15 31.54 -18.24
C SER A 342 -12.30 33.06 -18.09
N TRP A 343 -11.75 33.85 -19.00
CA TRP A 343 -11.90 35.31 -19.03
C TRP A 343 -13.21 35.75 -19.70
N ASN A 344 -13.77 34.91 -20.57
CA ASN A 344 -15.04 35.16 -21.25
C ASN A 344 -16.25 34.55 -20.50
N ILE A 345 -16.03 33.73 -19.47
CA ILE A 345 -17.07 33.20 -18.61
C ILE A 345 -17.49 34.31 -17.61
N HIS A 346 -18.76 34.69 -17.65
CA HIS A 346 -19.36 35.61 -16.67
C HIS A 346 -19.08 35.09 -15.24
N PRO A 347 -18.68 35.94 -14.28
CA PRO A 347 -18.28 35.51 -12.93
C PRO A 347 -19.34 34.64 -12.22
N ASP A 348 -20.61 34.83 -12.53
CA ASP A 348 -21.72 34.02 -12.00
C ASP A 348 -21.74 32.59 -12.56
N VAL A 349 -21.46 32.43 -13.85
CA VAL A 349 -21.32 31.11 -14.48
C VAL A 349 -20.10 30.36 -13.92
N HIS A 350 -19.00 31.08 -13.66
CA HIS A 350 -17.82 30.50 -13.01
C HIS A 350 -18.10 30.01 -11.58
N ASN A 351 -18.91 30.76 -10.82
CA ASN A 351 -19.33 30.36 -9.47
C ASN A 351 -20.29 29.17 -9.49
N ILE A 352 -21.18 29.09 -10.48
CA ILE A 352 -22.08 27.95 -10.68
C ILE A 352 -21.29 26.70 -11.03
N LEU A 353 -20.33 26.79 -11.96
CA LEU A 353 -19.46 25.68 -12.34
C LEU A 353 -18.62 25.16 -11.16
N LYS A 354 -18.07 26.04 -10.32
CA LYS A 354 -17.35 25.62 -9.10
C LYS A 354 -18.24 24.91 -8.08
N LYS A 355 -19.51 25.33 -7.95
CA LYS A 355 -20.47 24.63 -7.07
C LYS A 355 -20.84 23.26 -7.62
N ILE A 356 -21.00 23.14 -8.93
CA ILE A 356 -21.22 21.86 -9.61
C ILE A 356 -19.99 20.94 -9.44
N GLU A 357 -18.78 21.48 -9.61
CA GLU A 357 -17.53 20.75 -9.38
C GLU A 357 -17.42 20.22 -7.94
N SER A 358 -17.75 21.05 -6.94
CA SER A 358 -17.79 20.65 -5.54
C SER A 358 -18.77 19.49 -5.29
N GLU A 359 -19.98 19.57 -5.81
CA GLU A 359 -21.01 18.54 -5.59
C GLU A 359 -20.69 17.24 -6.34
N ILE A 360 -20.10 17.32 -7.54
CA ILE A 360 -19.62 16.14 -8.25
C ILE A 360 -18.46 15.50 -7.49
N CYS A 361 -17.54 16.29 -6.96
CA CYS A 361 -16.47 15.79 -6.10
C CYS A 361 -17.04 15.09 -4.85
N ASP A 362 -18.07 15.64 -4.22
CA ASP A 362 -18.72 15.02 -3.05
C ASP A 362 -19.44 13.71 -3.41
N ILE A 363 -20.14 13.66 -4.55
CA ILE A 363 -20.79 12.44 -5.06
C ILE A 363 -19.77 11.36 -5.41
N LEU A 364 -18.67 11.74 -6.07
CA LEU A 364 -17.56 10.83 -6.38
C LEU A 364 -16.85 10.36 -5.11
N PHE A 365 -16.73 11.20 -4.09
CA PHE A 365 -16.13 10.80 -2.82
C PHE A 365 -17.02 9.82 -2.05
N GLN A 366 -18.35 10.01 -2.10
CA GLN A 366 -19.31 9.07 -1.52
C GLN A 366 -19.37 7.75 -2.28
N SER A 367 -19.22 7.74 -3.61
CA SER A 367 -19.27 6.52 -4.40
C SER A 367 -18.02 5.64 -4.27
N VAL A 368 -16.85 6.23 -3.99
CA VAL A 368 -15.64 5.46 -3.61
C VAL A 368 -15.89 4.58 -2.38
N THR A 369 -16.91 4.88 -1.57
CA THR A 369 -17.31 4.04 -0.42
C THR A 369 -18.37 2.97 -0.73
N LYS A 370 -19.06 3.04 -1.89
CA LYS A 370 -20.14 2.11 -2.28
C LYS A 370 -20.08 1.83 -3.79
N GLN A 371 -19.57 0.65 -4.15
CA GLN A 371 -19.35 0.17 -5.54
C GLN A 371 -20.65 0.02 -6.37
N THR A 372 -21.21 1.10 -6.92
CA THR A 372 -22.25 1.02 -7.96
C THR A 372 -22.10 2.16 -8.97
N ASP A 373 -21.45 1.87 -10.11
CA ASP A 373 -21.07 2.88 -11.12
C ASP A 373 -22.25 3.48 -11.91
N VAL A 374 -23.36 2.75 -12.03
CA VAL A 374 -24.50 3.14 -12.89
C VAL A 374 -25.36 4.27 -12.25
N ASP A 375 -25.50 4.27 -10.93
CA ASP A 375 -26.27 5.28 -10.19
C ASP A 375 -25.56 6.64 -10.09
N ILE A 376 -24.25 6.67 -10.35
CA ILE A 376 -23.42 7.88 -10.24
C ILE A 376 -23.62 8.76 -11.48
N VAL A 377 -23.64 8.14 -12.66
CA VAL A 377 -23.80 8.86 -13.93
C VAL A 377 -25.17 9.53 -13.99
N SER A 378 -26.24 8.83 -13.58
CA SER A 378 -27.60 9.40 -13.52
C SER A 378 -27.73 10.55 -12.52
N LYS A 379 -27.13 10.41 -11.33
CA LYS A 379 -27.12 11.48 -10.31
C LYS A 379 -26.31 12.70 -10.76
N ILE A 380 -25.17 12.50 -11.41
CA ILE A 380 -24.38 13.59 -11.97
C ILE A 380 -25.17 14.29 -13.08
N THR A 381 -25.82 13.55 -13.98
CA THR A 381 -26.67 14.15 -15.03
C THR A 381 -27.86 14.93 -14.46
N ASP A 382 -28.49 14.44 -13.38
CA ASP A 382 -29.60 15.15 -12.72
C ASP A 382 -29.15 16.46 -12.03
N VAL A 383 -27.95 16.46 -11.44
CA VAL A 383 -27.36 17.68 -10.85
C VAL A 383 -27.08 18.72 -11.93
N PHE A 384 -26.56 18.28 -13.08
CA PHE A 384 -26.36 19.16 -14.24
C PHE A 384 -27.70 19.72 -14.73
N LEU A 385 -28.73 18.88 -14.95
CA LEU A 385 -30.04 19.31 -15.46
C LEU A 385 -30.81 20.26 -14.52
N LYS A 386 -30.77 20.01 -13.19
CA LYS A 386 -31.45 20.87 -12.20
C LYS A 386 -30.88 22.27 -12.08
N ARG A 387 -29.58 22.45 -12.34
CA ARG A 387 -28.96 23.79 -12.34
C ARG A 387 -28.89 24.42 -13.73
N PHE A 388 -29.07 23.63 -14.79
CA PHE A 388 -29.22 24.10 -16.16
C PHE A 388 -30.48 24.94 -16.35
N SER A 389 -31.59 24.55 -15.73
CA SER A 389 -32.86 25.32 -15.76
C SER A 389 -32.72 26.71 -15.13
N ASN A 390 -31.81 26.88 -14.17
CA ASN A 390 -31.51 28.20 -13.58
C ASN A 390 -30.56 29.05 -14.46
N MET A 391 -29.95 28.49 -15.50
CA MET A 391 -29.02 29.18 -16.41
C MET A 391 -29.72 29.76 -17.65
N GLU A 392 -30.91 29.27 -18.01
CA GLU A 392 -31.69 29.76 -19.16
C GLU A 392 -32.23 31.20 -18.98
N GLU A 393 -32.22 31.73 -17.76
CA GLU A 393 -32.61 33.11 -17.48
C GLU A 393 -31.52 34.15 -17.85
N ILE A 394 -30.27 33.71 -18.09
CA ILE A 394 -29.15 34.60 -18.44
C ILE A 394 -28.96 34.58 -19.96
N ARG A 395 -29.71 35.43 -20.68
CA ARG A 395 -29.59 35.60 -22.14
C ARG A 395 -28.36 36.42 -22.50
N ASP A 396 -27.20 35.78 -22.51
CA ASP A 396 -25.99 36.31 -23.16
C ASP A 396 -25.50 35.31 -24.23
N GLU A 397 -25.16 35.81 -25.42
CA GLU A 397 -24.69 34.99 -26.57
C GLU A 397 -23.46 34.12 -26.22
N ASN A 398 -22.68 34.53 -25.21
CA ASN A 398 -21.54 33.77 -24.70
C ASN A 398 -21.94 32.53 -23.89
N VAL A 399 -23.12 32.54 -23.25
CA VAL A 399 -23.66 31.40 -22.50
C VAL A 399 -24.12 30.31 -23.47
N GLU A 400 -24.69 30.69 -24.62
CA GLU A 400 -25.17 29.76 -25.64
C GLU A 400 -24.03 28.93 -26.27
N PHE A 401 -22.83 29.53 -26.41
CA PHE A 401 -21.63 28.83 -26.88
C PHE A 401 -21.10 27.82 -25.83
N ILE A 402 -21.10 28.21 -24.56
CA ILE A 402 -20.71 27.32 -23.44
C ILE A 402 -21.72 26.17 -23.30
N VAL A 403 -23.00 26.45 -23.48
CA VAL A 403 -24.09 25.45 -23.52
C VAL A 403 -23.85 24.42 -24.64
N LYS A 404 -23.51 24.86 -25.86
CA LYS A 404 -23.17 23.94 -26.96
C LYS A 404 -21.88 23.14 -26.74
N PHE A 405 -20.94 23.66 -25.95
CA PHE A 405 -19.68 22.98 -25.63
C PHE A 405 -19.84 21.92 -24.52
N ILE A 406 -20.67 22.19 -23.50
CA ILE A 406 -20.95 21.22 -22.42
C ILE A 406 -21.83 20.07 -22.90
N HIS A 407 -22.68 20.30 -23.90
CA HIS A 407 -23.59 19.29 -24.44
C HIS A 407 -22.92 18.28 -25.40
N ARG A 408 -21.72 18.61 -25.91
CA ARG A 408 -20.85 17.73 -26.70
C ARG A 408 -19.88 16.99 -25.79
#